data_AF-A0A430RRW2-F1
#
_entry.id   AF-A0A430RRW2-F1
#
_cell.length_a   1.000
_cell.length_b   1.000
_cell.length_c   1.000
_cell.angle_alpha   90.00
_cell.angle_beta   90.00
_cell.angle_gamma   90.00
#
_symmetry.space_group_name_H-M   'P 1'
#
loop_
_entity.id
_entity.type
_entity.pdbx_description
1 polymer ?
#
loop_
_entity_poly.entity_id
_entity_poly.type
_entity_poly.pdbx_seq_one_letter_code
_entity_poly.pdbx_strand_id
1 'polypeptide(L)'
;LPPETDGREEALARLLACYPSDRIWVSSFDPLALVRLKRLGVGPLGLLYEHEEAEALAPCLGVEWVHPEASLLSEAKVRELRTRYRVLVWTVNRRQQAQELAAWGVDALVTDFPGVLV
;
A
#
# COMPACT_ATOMS: atom_id res chain seq x y z
N LEU A 1 20.87 -2.52 -14.75
CA LEU A 1 20.48 -1.51 -13.75
C LEU A 1 18.98 -1.31 -13.88
N PRO A 2 18.22 -1.16 -12.79
CA PRO A 2 16.84 -0.70 -12.90
C PRO A 2 16.85 0.65 -13.67
N PRO A 3 15.83 0.94 -14.51
CA PRO A 3 15.81 2.11 -15.40
C PRO A 3 16.11 3.39 -14.63
N GLU A 4 16.79 4.37 -15.24
CA GLU A 4 17.08 5.64 -14.54
C GLU A 4 15.79 6.27 -13.99
N THR A 5 15.85 6.78 -12.75
CA THR A 5 14.72 7.51 -12.16
C THR A 5 14.68 8.91 -12.78
N ASP A 6 13.48 9.48 -12.89
CA ASP A 6 13.28 10.89 -13.24
C ASP A 6 13.55 11.85 -12.06
N GLY A 7 14.02 11.32 -10.92
CA GLY A 7 14.40 12.07 -9.72
C GLY A 7 13.28 12.30 -8.71
N ARG A 8 12.08 11.72 -8.95
CA ARG A 8 10.91 11.91 -8.08
C ARG A 8 11.10 11.29 -6.71
N GLU A 9 11.73 10.13 -6.60
CA GLU A 9 11.99 9.49 -5.30
C GLU A 9 12.91 10.34 -4.43
N GLU A 10 13.98 10.92 -5.01
CA GLU A 10 14.88 11.82 -4.29
C GLU A 10 14.19 13.13 -3.91
N ALA A 11 13.36 13.69 -4.80
CA ALA A 11 12.58 14.88 -4.49
C ALA A 11 11.58 14.63 -3.35
N LEU A 12 10.87 13.50 -3.38
CA LEU A 12 9.95 13.09 -2.33
C LEU A 12 10.70 12.85 -1.01
N ALA A 13 11.82 12.14 -1.03
CA ALA A 13 12.62 11.87 0.17
C ALA A 13 13.09 13.17 0.83
N ARG A 14 13.57 14.14 0.05
CA ARG A 14 13.93 15.48 0.56
C ARG A 14 12.75 16.20 1.19
N LEU A 15 11.57 16.14 0.55
CA LEU A 15 10.36 16.77 1.09
C LEU A 15 9.95 16.13 2.42
N LEU A 16 9.93 14.80 2.50
CA LEU A 16 9.57 14.07 3.71
C LEU A 16 10.56 14.32 4.86
N ALA A 17 11.85 14.47 4.55
CA ALA A 17 12.86 14.84 5.54
C ALA A 17 12.62 16.24 6.15
N CYS A 18 12.02 17.17 5.40
CA CYS A 18 11.63 18.49 5.92
C CYS A 18 10.39 18.44 6.82
N TYR A 19 9.57 17.39 6.72
CA TYR A 19 8.30 17.23 7.43
C TYR A 19 8.16 15.83 8.05
N PRO A 20 9.03 15.44 9.00
CA PRO A 20 8.98 14.12 9.61
C PRO A 20 7.65 13.93 10.38
N SER A 21 6.97 12.81 10.10
CA SER A 21 5.68 12.50 10.71
C SER A 21 5.38 11.01 10.67
N ASP A 22 5.00 10.45 11.81
CA ASP A 22 4.56 9.05 11.93
C ASP A 22 3.18 8.79 11.27
N ARG A 23 2.55 9.85 10.74
CA ARG A 23 1.25 9.79 10.04
C ARG A 23 1.39 9.64 8.53
N ILE A 24 2.61 9.56 8.01
CA ILE A 24 2.88 9.47 6.57
C ILE A 24 3.46 8.10 6.26
N TRP A 25 2.94 7.45 5.22
CA TRP A 25 3.58 6.32 4.55
C TRP A 25 3.47 6.55 3.04
N VAL A 26 4.32 5.87 2.26
CA VAL A 26 4.37 6.02 0.80
C VAL A 26 4.06 4.69 0.15
N SER A 27 3.17 4.69 -0.83
CA SER A 27 2.85 3.50 -1.62
C SER A 27 3.10 3.69 -3.11
N SER A 28 3.49 2.62 -3.80
CA SER A 28 3.75 2.62 -5.25
C SER A 28 3.38 1.28 -5.86
N PHE A 29 2.95 1.29 -7.13
CA PHE A 29 2.84 0.08 -7.96
C PHE A 29 4.20 -0.40 -8.46
N ASP A 30 5.20 0.51 -8.54
CA ASP A 30 6.54 0.19 -9.00
C ASP A 30 7.40 -0.34 -7.84
N PRO A 31 7.77 -1.64 -7.83
CA PRO A 31 8.63 -2.21 -6.80
C PRO A 31 10.02 -1.57 -6.78
N LEU A 32 10.54 -1.11 -7.92
CA LEU A 32 11.85 -0.48 -8.00
C LEU A 32 11.84 0.90 -7.34
N ALA A 33 10.75 1.65 -7.47
CA ALA A 33 10.56 2.91 -6.75
C ALA A 33 10.56 2.68 -5.22
N LEU A 34 9.91 1.62 -4.74
CA LEU A 34 9.92 1.26 -3.32
C LEU A 34 11.33 0.91 -2.82
N VAL A 35 12.10 0.15 -3.60
CA VAL A 35 13.51 -0.14 -3.28
C VAL A 35 14.36 1.12 -3.21
N ARG A 36 14.18 2.07 -4.14
CA ARG A 36 14.89 3.36 -4.12
C ARG A 36 14.52 4.20 -2.91
N LEU A 37 13.22 4.33 -2.63
CA LEU A 37 12.72 5.07 -1.47
C LEU A 37 13.24 4.47 -0.15
N LYS A 38 13.26 3.14 -0.01
CA LYS A 38 13.83 2.48 1.17
C LYS A 38 15.32 2.80 1.33
N ARG A 39 16.10 2.81 0.24
CA ARG A 39 17.53 3.19 0.25
C ARG A 39 17.75 4.66 0.62
N LEU A 40 16.79 5.53 0.31
CA LEU A 40 16.78 6.94 0.70
C LEU A 40 16.30 7.16 2.15
N GLY A 41 15.96 6.10 2.88
CA GLY A 41 15.49 6.17 4.27
C GLY A 41 14.01 6.51 4.42
N VAL A 42 13.22 6.42 3.34
CA VAL A 42 11.77 6.66 3.40
C VAL A 42 11.05 5.40 3.90
N GLY A 43 10.15 5.60 4.86
CA GLY A 43 9.23 4.57 5.36
C GLY A 43 8.24 5.16 6.39
N PRO A 44 7.13 4.47 6.70
CA PRO A 44 6.74 3.15 6.18
C PRO A 44 6.39 3.13 4.68
N LEU A 45 6.51 1.96 4.04
CA LEU A 45 6.23 1.76 2.61
C LEU A 45 5.09 0.76 2.35
N GLY A 46 4.39 0.93 1.23
CA GLY A 46 3.32 0.04 0.78
C GLY A 46 3.40 -0.38 -0.68
N LEU A 47 3.20 -1.66 -0.96
CA LEU A 47 3.10 -2.18 -2.33
C LEU A 47 1.65 -2.09 -2.83
N LEU A 48 1.40 -1.29 -3.87
CA LEU A 48 0.14 -1.28 -4.61
C LEU A 48 0.16 -2.37 -5.69
N TYR A 49 -0.92 -3.11 -5.82
CA TYR A 49 -1.05 -4.12 -6.87
C TYR A 49 -2.50 -4.45 -7.23
N GLU A 50 -2.69 -4.82 -8.48
CA GLU A 50 -3.96 -5.26 -9.09
C GLU A 50 -3.89 -6.67 -9.67
N HIS A 51 -2.74 -7.34 -9.50
CA HIS A 51 -2.51 -8.72 -9.92
C HIS A 51 -1.92 -9.52 -8.76
N GLU A 52 -2.42 -10.74 -8.52
CA GLU A 52 -2.02 -11.58 -7.39
C GLU A 52 -0.51 -11.91 -7.40
N GLU A 53 0.08 -12.06 -8.58
CA GLU A 53 1.50 -12.38 -8.74
C GLU A 53 2.43 -11.30 -8.17
N ALA A 54 1.97 -10.04 -8.14
CA ALA A 54 2.75 -8.94 -7.59
C ALA A 54 2.87 -9.02 -6.06
N GLU A 55 1.91 -9.64 -5.36
CA GLU A 55 1.97 -9.89 -3.91
C GLU A 55 3.25 -10.62 -3.50
N ALA A 56 3.73 -11.54 -4.36
CA ALA A 56 4.93 -12.32 -4.12
C ALA A 56 6.22 -11.47 -4.00
N LEU A 57 6.20 -10.22 -4.46
CA LEU A 57 7.32 -9.29 -4.31
C LEU A 57 7.39 -8.66 -2.93
N ALA A 58 6.28 -8.56 -2.19
CA ALA A 58 6.22 -7.85 -0.90
C ALA A 58 7.30 -8.27 0.11
N PRO A 59 7.61 -9.58 0.30
CA PRO A 59 8.67 -9.99 1.24
C PRO A 59 10.07 -9.46 0.87
N CYS A 60 10.33 -9.24 -0.41
CA CYS A 60 11.63 -8.78 -0.92
C CYS A 60 11.79 -7.25 -0.84
N LEU A 61 10.70 -6.51 -0.68
CA LEU A 61 10.70 -5.05 -0.72
C LEU A 61 10.84 -4.41 0.67
N GLY A 62 10.66 -5.19 1.75
CA GLY A 62 10.70 -4.67 3.11
C GLY A 62 9.63 -3.62 3.37
N VAL A 63 8.43 -3.84 2.79
CA VAL A 63 7.24 -3.00 2.98
C VAL A 63 6.49 -3.41 4.25
N GLU A 64 5.89 -2.43 4.92
CA GLU A 64 5.03 -2.66 6.08
C GLU A 64 3.55 -2.76 5.68
N TRP A 65 3.21 -2.26 4.49
CA TRP A 65 1.86 -2.25 3.95
C TRP A 65 1.74 -3.02 2.62
N VAL A 66 0.57 -3.63 2.41
CA VAL A 66 0.12 -4.16 1.12
C VAL A 66 -1.20 -3.49 0.75
N HIS A 67 -1.28 -3.06 -0.50
CA HIS A 67 -2.42 -2.33 -1.03
C HIS A 67 -3.02 -3.08 -2.24
N PRO A 68 -3.75 -4.19 -2.00
CA PRO A 68 -4.42 -4.94 -3.06
C PRO A 68 -5.64 -4.20 -3.60
N GLU A 69 -5.91 -4.40 -4.90
CA GLU A 69 -7.22 -4.12 -5.48
C GLU A 69 -8.29 -5.03 -4.84
N ALA A 70 -9.49 -4.49 -4.61
CA ALA A 70 -10.53 -5.12 -3.82
C ALA A 70 -11.01 -6.50 -4.34
N SER A 71 -11.02 -6.73 -5.65
CA SER A 71 -11.46 -7.99 -6.26
C SER A 71 -10.49 -9.15 -6.02
N LEU A 72 -9.24 -8.87 -5.65
CA LEU A 72 -8.25 -9.89 -5.29
C LEU A 72 -8.48 -10.51 -3.90
N LEU A 73 -9.38 -9.94 -3.10
CA LEU A 73 -9.53 -10.30 -1.70
C LEU A 73 -10.67 -11.27 -1.45
N SER A 74 -10.36 -12.22 -0.57
CA SER A 74 -11.32 -13.00 0.20
C SER A 74 -11.00 -12.84 1.69
N GLU A 75 -11.93 -13.18 2.57
CA GLU A 75 -11.68 -13.15 4.02
C GLU A 75 -10.42 -13.96 4.41
N ALA A 76 -10.23 -15.13 3.79
CA ALA A 76 -9.05 -15.98 4.03
C ALA A 76 -7.76 -15.27 3.61
N LYS A 77 -7.75 -14.61 2.45
CA LYS A 77 -6.59 -13.85 1.95
C LYS A 77 -6.29 -12.64 2.84
N VAL A 78 -7.31 -11.90 3.30
CA VAL A 78 -7.11 -10.79 4.24
C VAL A 78 -6.46 -11.29 5.53
N ARG A 79 -6.98 -12.38 6.11
CA ARG A 79 -6.40 -12.98 7.32
C ARG A 79 -4.95 -13.42 7.11
N GLU A 80 -4.62 -14.01 5.97
CA GLU A 80 -3.24 -14.37 5.60
C GLU A 80 -2.33 -13.13 5.55
N LEU A 81 -2.70 -12.11 4.77
CA LEU A 81 -1.91 -10.89 4.59
C LEU A 81 -1.65 -10.18 5.92
N ARG A 82 -2.69 -10.11 6.76
CA ARG A 82 -2.67 -9.53 8.11
C ARG A 82 -1.67 -10.18 9.06
N THR A 83 -1.19 -11.39 8.77
CA THR A 83 -0.12 -12.02 9.58
C THR A 83 1.25 -11.35 9.40
N ARG A 84 1.44 -10.58 8.31
CA ARG A 84 2.74 -10.01 7.92
C ARG A 84 2.69 -8.52 7.63
N TYR A 85 1.55 -8.01 7.18
CA TYR A 85 1.42 -6.65 6.67
C TYR A 85 0.17 -5.94 7.23
N ARG A 86 0.19 -4.61 7.15
CA ARG A 86 -1.04 -3.82 7.22
C ARG A 86 -1.70 -3.80 5.84
N VAL A 87 -3.03 -3.93 5.81
CA VAL A 87 -3.79 -4.10 4.56
C VAL A 87 -4.64 -2.87 4.28
N LEU A 88 -4.36 -2.16 3.19
CA LEU A 88 -5.18 -1.04 2.71
C LEU A 88 -5.81 -1.41 1.37
N VAL A 89 -7.14 -1.47 1.29
CA VAL A 89 -7.81 -1.92 0.05
C VAL A 89 -8.29 -0.74 -0.78
N TRP A 90 -8.13 -0.82 -2.09
CA TRP A 90 -8.57 0.22 -3.03
C TRP A 90 -9.25 -0.42 -4.27
N THR A 91 -10.10 0.27 -5.03
CA THR A 91 -10.94 1.41 -4.60
C THR A 91 -12.33 0.88 -4.24
N VAL A 92 -12.79 1.13 -3.02
CA VAL A 92 -14.01 0.54 -2.48
C VAL A 92 -15.13 1.58 -2.47
N ASN A 93 -16.01 1.51 -3.48
CA ASN A 93 -17.05 2.51 -3.72
C ASN A 93 -18.46 2.07 -3.32
N ARG A 94 -18.62 0.86 -2.77
CA ARG A 94 -19.92 0.32 -2.33
C ARG A 94 -19.91 0.10 -0.81
N ARG A 95 -20.91 0.66 -0.10
CA ARG A 95 -21.03 0.52 1.36
C ARG A 95 -21.02 -0.93 1.82
N GLN A 96 -21.73 -1.81 1.13
CA GLN A 96 -21.76 -3.24 1.47
C GLN A 96 -20.37 -3.87 1.41
N GLN A 97 -19.60 -3.59 0.34
CA GLN A 97 -18.24 -4.11 0.19
C GLN A 97 -17.28 -3.50 1.24
N ALA A 98 -17.43 -2.22 1.57
CA ALA A 98 -16.66 -1.58 2.62
C ALA A 98 -16.92 -2.23 4.00
N GLN A 99 -18.19 -2.50 4.31
CA GLN A 99 -18.58 -3.19 5.55
C GLN A 99 -18.03 -4.62 5.60
N GLU A 100 -18.07 -5.34 4.48
CA GLU A 100 -17.54 -6.70 4.36
C GLU A 100 -16.01 -6.72 4.56
N LEU A 101 -15.27 -5.89 3.83
CA LEU A 101 -13.81 -5.78 3.98
C LEU A 101 -13.40 -5.33 5.39
N ALA A 102 -14.14 -4.39 5.99
CA ALA A 102 -13.93 -4.00 7.38
C ALA A 102 -14.17 -5.17 8.35
N ALA A 103 -15.22 -5.96 8.13
CA ALA A 103 -15.50 -7.16 8.92
C ALA A 103 -14.42 -8.24 8.77
N TRP A 104 -13.78 -8.35 7.60
CA TRP A 104 -12.64 -9.24 7.38
C TRP A 104 -11.36 -8.76 8.09
N GLY A 105 -11.32 -7.50 8.54
CA GLY A 105 -10.25 -6.95 9.37
C GLY A 105 -9.14 -6.21 8.62
N VAL A 106 -9.44 -5.60 7.47
CA VAL A 106 -8.49 -4.71 6.77
C VAL A 106 -8.19 -3.46 7.61
N ASP A 107 -6.99 -2.91 7.48
CA ASP A 107 -6.53 -1.75 8.27
C ASP A 107 -7.03 -0.42 7.72
N ALA A 108 -7.26 -0.32 6.42
CA ALA A 108 -7.71 0.90 5.76
C ALA A 108 -8.44 0.61 4.45
N LEU A 109 -9.25 1.58 4.00
CA LEU A 109 -9.97 1.55 2.74
C LEU A 109 -9.76 2.88 2.01
N VAL A 110 -9.52 2.82 0.70
CA VAL A 110 -9.55 3.96 -0.20
C VAL A 110 -10.87 3.94 -0.96
N THR A 111 -11.55 5.08 -0.99
CA THR A 111 -12.85 5.26 -1.65
C THR A 111 -12.90 6.61 -2.35
N ASP A 112 -13.68 6.70 -3.42
CA ASP A 112 -14.03 7.97 -4.06
C ASP A 112 -15.16 8.69 -3.31
N PHE A 113 -15.90 7.97 -2.46
CA PHE A 113 -17.09 8.46 -1.78
C PHE A 113 -16.94 8.38 -0.26
N PRO A 114 -16.60 9.48 0.45
CA PRO A 114 -16.45 9.46 1.91
C PRO A 114 -17.68 8.90 2.63
N GLY A 115 -18.87 9.16 2.07
CA GLY A 115 -20.14 8.63 2.54
C GLY A 115 -20.30 7.10 2.45
N VAL A 116 -19.33 6.35 1.94
CA VAL A 116 -19.32 4.87 1.91
C VAL A 116 -18.71 4.27 3.19
N LEU A 117 -17.84 5.01 3.88
CA LEU A 117 -17.06 4.55 5.04
C LEU A 117 -17.68 4.92 6.40
N VAL A 118 -18.82 5.62 6.38
CA VAL A 118 -19.62 6.02 7.55
C VAL A 118 -20.83 5.14 7.78
#